data_AF-F8TCW1-F1
#
_entry.id   AF-F8TCW1-F1
#
_cell.length_a   1.000
_cell.length_b   1.000
_cell.length_c   1.000
_cell.angle_alpha   90.00
_cell.angle_beta   90.00
_cell.angle_gamma   90.00
#
_symmetry.space_group_name_H-M   'P 1'
#
loop_
_entity.id
_entity.type
_entity.pdbx_description
1 polymer ?
#
loop_
_entity_poly.entity_id
_entity_poly.type
_entity_poly.pdbx_seq_one_letter_code
_entity_poly.pdbx_strand_id
1 'polypeptide(L)'
;LNHKGYVTKKAKPFSISSITYIISNPFYIGKIQFAKYRHWSDKKRKGLNEEPIIADGKHAPIIDKALRDKVQFKRQESRKKPQVHGKGTNLLTGIVKCPKCGAAMAASNTTNTLKDGTKKRIRYYSCSNFRNKGSKVCSANSVRADVLEKYVMDQILEIIK
;
A
#
# COMPACT_ATOMS: atom_id res chain seq x y z
N LEU A 1 1.14 14.14 8.57
CA LEU A 1 0.26 13.63 9.64
C LEU A 1 1.08 13.04 10.77
N ASN A 2 1.71 11.87 10.58
CA ASN A 2 2.41 11.17 11.65
C ASN A 2 3.56 11.99 12.29
N HIS A 3 4.35 12.72 11.48
CA HIS A 3 5.38 13.63 12.02
C HIS A 3 4.82 14.79 12.84
N LYS A 4 3.60 15.24 12.54
CA LYS A 4 2.90 16.30 13.28
C LYS A 4 2.19 15.76 14.54
N GLY A 5 2.38 14.50 14.92
CA GLY A 5 1.78 13.90 16.12
C GLY A 5 0.32 13.44 15.97
N TYR A 6 -0.34 13.66 14.83
CA TYR A 6 -1.72 13.22 14.63
C TYR A 6 -1.83 11.69 14.58
N VAL A 7 -2.82 11.15 15.31
CA VAL A 7 -3.11 9.70 15.41
C VAL A 7 -4.56 9.38 15.05
N THR A 8 -4.81 8.12 14.73
CA THR A 8 -6.17 7.58 14.54
C THR A 8 -6.91 7.47 15.87
N LYS A 9 -8.24 7.23 15.84
CA LYS A 9 -9.07 6.98 17.05
C LYS A 9 -8.48 5.91 17.99
N LYS A 10 -7.76 4.91 17.47
CA LYS A 10 -7.11 3.85 18.27
C LYS A 10 -5.66 4.19 18.66
N ALA A 11 -5.29 5.47 18.66
CA ALA A 11 -3.93 5.96 18.92
C ALA A 11 -2.84 5.33 18.04
N LYS A 12 -3.19 4.88 16.81
CA LYS A 12 -2.23 4.33 15.85
C LYS A 12 -1.83 5.37 14.80
N PRO A 13 -0.62 5.29 14.22
CA PRO A 13 -0.22 6.13 13.09
C PRO A 13 -1.13 5.95 11.89
N PHE A 14 -1.33 7.00 11.10
CA PHE A 14 -2.04 6.92 9.83
C PHE A 14 -1.25 6.10 8.81
N SER A 15 -1.94 5.19 8.12
CA SER A 15 -1.43 4.49 6.95
C SER A 15 -1.93 5.10 5.65
N ILE A 16 -1.24 4.85 4.54
CA ILE A 16 -1.71 5.22 3.20
C ILE A 16 -3.11 4.66 2.93
N SER A 17 -3.37 3.42 3.36
CA SER A 17 -4.67 2.77 3.19
C SER A 17 -5.79 3.47 3.97
N SER A 18 -5.55 3.89 5.22
CA SER A 18 -6.53 4.61 6.03
C SER A 18 -6.84 5.98 5.44
N ILE A 19 -5.82 6.72 5.00
CA ILE A 19 -6.00 8.03 4.35
C ILE A 19 -6.77 7.88 3.03
N THR A 20 -6.38 6.89 2.23
CA THR A 20 -7.08 6.55 0.97
C THR A 20 -8.55 6.24 1.21
N TYR A 21 -8.87 5.48 2.26
CA TYR A 21 -10.24 5.17 2.62
C TYR A 21 -11.02 6.44 3.00
N ILE A 22 -10.46 7.30 3.85
CA ILE A 22 -11.08 8.55 4.28
C ILE A 22 -11.45 9.41 3.05
N ILE A 23 -10.48 9.66 2.17
CA ILE A 23 -10.66 10.50 0.98
C ILE A 23 -11.66 9.90 -0.03
N SER A 24 -11.76 8.57 -0.09
CA SER A 24 -12.64 7.90 -1.05
C SER A 24 -14.08 7.73 -0.54
N ASN A 25 -14.30 7.86 0.77
CA ASN A 25 -15.59 7.56 1.39
C ASN A 25 -16.62 8.67 1.10
N PRO A 26 -17.77 8.37 0.47
CA PRO A 26 -18.84 9.34 0.23
C PRO A 26 -19.48 9.88 1.52
N PHE A 27 -19.26 9.22 2.67
CA PHE A 27 -19.70 9.70 3.98
C PHE A 27 -19.32 11.17 4.24
N TYR A 28 -18.11 11.58 3.86
CA TYR A 28 -17.64 12.94 4.14
C TYR A 28 -18.31 14.03 3.30
N ILE A 29 -19.05 13.67 2.24
CA ILE A 29 -19.87 14.60 1.44
C ILE A 29 -21.37 14.46 1.74
N GLY A 30 -21.74 13.95 2.92
CA GLY A 30 -23.15 13.83 3.31
C GLY A 30 -23.87 12.61 2.71
N LYS A 31 -23.17 11.68 2.06
CA LYS A 31 -23.79 10.52 1.39
C LYS A 31 -23.52 9.20 2.13
N ILE A 32 -24.48 8.29 2.12
CA ILE A 32 -24.36 6.96 2.70
C ILE A 32 -24.21 5.94 1.57
N GLN A 33 -23.26 5.01 1.73
CA GLN A 33 -23.03 3.91 0.78
C GLN A 33 -23.45 2.58 1.41
N PHE A 34 -24.33 1.85 0.73
CA PHE A 34 -24.78 0.51 1.11
C PHE A 34 -24.43 -0.52 0.03
N ALA A 35 -24.40 -1.80 0.41
CA ALA A 35 -24.12 -2.93 -0.48
C ALA A 35 -22.83 -2.78 -1.33
N LYS A 36 -21.77 -2.20 -0.76
CA LYS A 36 -20.46 -2.09 -1.43
C LYS A 36 -19.88 -3.45 -1.84
N TYR A 37 -20.14 -4.48 -1.04
CA TYR A 37 -19.75 -5.85 -1.33
C TYR A 37 -21.01 -6.74 -1.31
N ARG A 38 -21.17 -7.59 -2.33
CA ARG A 38 -22.21 -8.62 -2.43
C ARG A 38 -21.63 -9.99 -2.02
N HIS A 39 -22.47 -10.87 -1.50
CA HIS A 39 -22.08 -12.22 -1.06
C HIS A 39 -20.87 -12.22 -0.13
N TRP A 40 -20.92 -11.40 0.93
CA TRP A 40 -19.78 -11.19 1.83
C TRP A 40 -19.27 -12.49 2.46
N SER A 41 -20.17 -13.41 2.81
CA SER A 41 -19.83 -14.71 3.41
C SER A 41 -18.89 -15.53 2.53
N ASP A 42 -19.17 -15.59 1.22
CA ASP A 42 -18.40 -16.44 0.29
C ASP A 42 -17.23 -15.68 -0.34
N LYS A 43 -17.51 -14.49 -0.87
CA LYS A 43 -16.56 -13.74 -1.71
C LYS A 43 -15.77 -12.70 -0.94
N LYS A 44 -16.18 -12.30 0.27
CA LYS A 44 -15.55 -11.25 1.08
C LYS A 44 -15.26 -10.02 0.21
N ARG A 45 -14.01 -9.55 0.18
CA ARG A 45 -13.57 -8.38 -0.63
C ARG A 45 -13.58 -8.63 -2.15
N LYS A 46 -13.63 -9.88 -2.62
CA LYS A 46 -13.71 -10.20 -4.05
C LYS A 46 -15.12 -9.96 -4.61
N GLY A 47 -16.14 -9.91 -3.75
CA GLY A 47 -17.51 -9.62 -4.15
C GLY A 47 -17.78 -8.12 -4.28
N LEU A 48 -16.88 -7.36 -4.91
CA LEU A 48 -17.08 -5.91 -5.08
C LEU A 48 -18.31 -5.67 -5.95
N ASN A 49 -19.21 -4.81 -5.48
CA ASN A 49 -20.39 -4.40 -6.24
C ASN A 49 -20.02 -3.21 -7.13
N GLU A 50 -20.28 -3.33 -8.44
CA GLU A 50 -20.07 -2.23 -9.40
C GLU A 50 -21.08 -1.09 -9.19
N GLU A 51 -22.27 -1.43 -8.69
CA GLU A 51 -23.38 -0.51 -8.46
C GLU A 51 -23.80 -0.54 -6.98
N PRO A 52 -23.00 0.04 -6.07
CA PRO A 52 -23.40 0.21 -4.69
C PRO A 52 -24.51 1.25 -4.59
N ILE A 53 -25.45 1.03 -3.68
CA ILE A 53 -26.52 2.01 -3.40
C ILE A 53 -25.88 3.21 -2.70
N ILE A 54 -26.04 4.40 -3.29
CA ILE A 54 -25.57 5.65 -2.71
C ILE A 54 -26.78 6.57 -2.54
N ALA A 55 -27.06 6.96 -1.30
CA ALA A 55 -28.18 7.83 -0.96
C ALA A 55 -27.69 9.03 -0.12
N ASP A 56 -28.51 10.07 -0.02
CA ASP A 56 -28.22 11.20 0.86
C ASP A 56 -28.43 10.80 2.33
N GLY A 57 -27.46 11.14 3.15
CA GLY A 57 -27.49 10.93 4.60
C GLY A 57 -28.15 12.11 5.31
N LYS A 58 -28.55 11.88 6.57
CA LYS A 58 -29.09 12.93 7.44
C LYS A 58 -28.01 13.81 8.09
N HIS A 59 -26.74 13.46 7.92
CA HIS A 59 -25.61 14.17 8.54
C HIS A 59 -25.10 15.30 7.64
N ALA A 60 -24.64 16.38 8.28
CA ALA A 60 -24.00 17.47 7.56
C ALA A 60 -22.70 17.00 6.87
N PRO A 61 -22.45 17.42 5.61
CA PRO A 61 -21.20 17.14 4.94
C PRO A 61 -20.03 17.82 5.66
N ILE A 62 -18.91 17.11 5.77
CA ILE A 62 -17.65 17.65 6.33
C ILE A 62 -16.81 18.31 5.23
N ILE A 63 -16.92 17.78 4.00
CA ILE A 63 -16.16 18.20 2.83
C ILE A 63 -17.17 18.60 1.74
N ASP A 64 -16.89 19.69 1.04
CA ASP A 64 -17.67 20.09 -0.12
C ASP A 64 -17.53 19.08 -1.28
N LYS A 65 -18.62 18.89 -2.03
CA LYS A 65 -18.66 17.99 -3.18
C LYS A 65 -17.66 18.42 -4.25
N ALA A 66 -17.56 19.72 -4.56
CA ALA A 66 -16.64 20.17 -5.60
C ALA A 66 -15.18 19.93 -5.22
N LEU A 67 -14.84 20.06 -3.93
CA LEU A 67 -13.51 19.70 -3.42
C LEU A 67 -13.24 18.19 -3.55
N ARG A 68 -14.22 17.33 -3.21
CA ARG A 68 -14.07 15.88 -3.37
C ARG A 68 -13.86 15.51 -4.83
N ASP A 69 -14.61 16.09 -5.75
CA ASP A 69 -14.54 15.76 -7.17
C ASP A 69 -13.17 16.15 -7.75
N LYS A 70 -12.62 17.32 -7.38
CA LYS A 70 -11.24 17.71 -7.71
C LYS A 70 -10.20 16.71 -7.20
N VAL A 71 -10.37 16.22 -5.97
CA VAL A 71 -9.45 15.22 -5.40
C VAL A 71 -9.57 13.88 -6.13
N GLN A 72 -10.78 13.42 -6.46
CA GLN A 72 -10.96 12.18 -7.21
C GLN A 72 -10.38 12.28 -8.61
N PHE A 73 -10.55 13.41 -9.28
CA PHE A 73 -9.95 13.68 -10.59
C PHE A 73 -8.42 13.54 -10.55
N LYS A 74 -7.74 14.28 -9.65
CA LYS A 74 -6.28 14.18 -9.47
C LYS A 74 -5.82 12.75 -9.16
N ARG A 75 -6.62 11.99 -8.39
CA ARG A 75 -6.32 10.59 -8.10
C ARG A 75 -6.44 9.72 -9.33
N GLN A 76 -7.44 9.93 -10.18
CA GLN A 76 -7.59 9.22 -11.45
C GLN A 76 -6.43 9.52 -12.40
N GLU A 77 -5.98 10.77 -12.50
CA GLU A 77 -4.78 11.12 -13.28
C GLU A 77 -3.52 10.44 -12.73
N SER A 78 -3.38 10.38 -11.40
CA SER A 78 -2.24 9.72 -10.75
C SER A 78 -2.26 8.19 -10.85
N ARG A 79 -3.39 7.58 -11.23
CA ARG A 79 -3.51 6.13 -11.47
C ARG A 79 -2.85 5.76 -12.81
N LYS A 80 -1.54 6.03 -12.94
CA LYS A 80 -0.73 5.28 -13.89
C LYS A 80 -0.72 3.84 -13.38
N LYS A 81 -1.34 2.91 -14.13
CA LYS A 81 -1.25 1.47 -13.80
C LYS A 81 0.24 1.15 -13.71
N PRO A 82 0.78 0.76 -12.53
CA PRO A 82 2.13 0.24 -12.52
C PRO A 82 2.13 -0.97 -13.42
N GLN A 83 2.99 -0.97 -14.44
CA GLN A 83 3.20 -2.15 -15.25
C GLN A 83 3.69 -3.24 -14.31
N VAL A 84 2.84 -4.25 -14.06
CA VAL A 84 3.21 -5.40 -13.23
C VAL A 84 4.18 -6.23 -14.06
N HIS A 85 5.45 -5.85 -14.01
CA HIS A 85 6.51 -6.63 -14.62
C HIS A 85 6.77 -7.88 -13.78
N GLY A 86 6.12 -8.97 -14.17
CA GLY A 86 6.49 -10.35 -13.83
C GLY A 86 5.86 -10.90 -12.55
N LYS A 87 5.34 -12.12 -12.65
CA LYS A 87 5.13 -13.02 -11.51
C LYS A 87 6.49 -13.22 -10.81
N GLY A 88 6.55 -13.00 -9.50
CA GLY A 88 7.64 -13.49 -8.64
C GLY A 88 9.00 -12.77 -8.73
N THR A 89 9.07 -11.47 -8.49
CA THR A 89 10.37 -10.78 -8.46
C THR A 89 11.07 -10.78 -7.10
N ASN A 90 10.47 -11.22 -6.00
CA ASN A 90 11.11 -11.22 -4.68
C ASN A 90 10.64 -12.44 -3.87
N LEU A 91 11.46 -13.50 -3.83
CA LEU A 91 11.13 -14.81 -3.26
C LEU A 91 10.72 -14.75 -1.79
N LEU A 92 11.41 -13.94 -1.00
CA LEU A 92 11.30 -13.91 0.47
C LEU A 92 10.30 -12.85 0.96
N THR A 93 9.41 -12.37 0.08
CA THR A 93 8.43 -11.33 0.43
C THR A 93 7.51 -11.82 1.55
N GLY A 94 7.38 -11.06 2.63
CA GLY A 94 6.56 -11.44 3.78
C GLY A 94 7.27 -12.33 4.82
N ILE A 95 8.32 -13.04 4.41
CA ILE A 95 9.17 -13.88 5.27
C ILE A 95 10.17 -13.00 6.01
N VAL A 96 10.94 -12.19 5.27
CA VAL A 96 11.96 -11.31 5.86
C VAL A 96 11.31 -10.28 6.78
N LYS A 97 11.85 -10.13 7.99
CA LYS A 97 11.39 -9.15 8.99
C LYS A 97 12.34 -7.96 9.06
N CYS A 98 11.76 -6.79 9.29
CA CYS A 98 12.52 -5.58 9.51
C CYS A 98 13.25 -5.66 10.86
N PRO A 99 14.58 -5.49 10.90
CA PRO A 99 15.34 -5.63 12.15
C PRO A 99 14.98 -4.57 13.19
N LYS A 100 14.46 -3.41 12.76
CA LYS A 100 14.12 -2.29 13.65
C LYS A 100 12.72 -2.40 14.27
N CYS A 101 11.72 -2.82 13.50
CA CYS A 101 10.31 -2.75 13.94
C CYS A 101 9.57 -4.09 13.88
N GLY A 102 10.25 -5.19 13.53
CA GLY A 102 9.68 -6.54 13.45
C GLY A 102 8.66 -6.75 12.32
N ALA A 103 8.22 -5.70 11.64
CA ALA A 103 7.25 -5.82 10.55
C ALA A 103 7.82 -6.58 9.36
N ALA A 104 6.97 -7.28 8.62
CA ALA A 104 7.38 -7.92 7.37
C ALA A 104 7.96 -6.91 6.37
N MET A 105 8.93 -7.33 5.58
CA MET A 105 9.50 -6.54 4.49
C MET A 105 8.76 -6.87 3.19
N ALA A 106 8.58 -5.85 2.35
CA ALA A 106 7.89 -5.93 1.08
C ALA A 106 8.86 -5.61 -0.06
N ALA A 107 8.59 -6.17 -1.24
CA ALA A 107 9.34 -5.85 -2.45
C ALA A 107 9.32 -4.35 -2.74
N SER A 108 10.50 -3.81 -3.04
CA SER A 108 10.74 -2.43 -3.46
C SER A 108 11.73 -2.45 -4.61
N ASN A 109 11.40 -1.83 -5.73
CA ASN A 109 12.21 -1.90 -6.94
C ASN A 109 12.49 -0.50 -7.46
N THR A 110 13.73 -0.26 -7.90
CA THR A 110 14.15 0.98 -8.54
C THR A 110 14.72 0.65 -9.91
N THR A 111 14.35 1.42 -10.94
CA THR A 111 14.93 1.28 -12.28
C THR A 111 15.78 2.49 -12.56
N ASN A 112 17.08 2.26 -12.75
CA ASN A 112 18.04 3.29 -13.13
C ASN A 112 18.31 3.22 -14.64
N THR A 113 18.44 4.36 -15.29
CA THR A 113 18.94 4.44 -16.67
C THR A 113 20.46 4.63 -16.60
N LEU A 114 21.20 3.71 -17.22
CA LEU A 114 22.66 3.76 -17.34
C LEU A 114 23.07 4.80 -18.40
N LYS A 115 24.36 5.14 -18.46
CA LYS A 115 24.90 6.14 -19.40
C LYS A 115 24.69 5.76 -20.87
N ASP A 116 24.63 4.47 -21.17
CA ASP A 116 24.36 3.87 -22.48
C ASP A 116 22.86 3.85 -22.84
N GLY A 117 21.98 4.36 -21.98
CA GLY A 117 20.52 4.32 -22.13
C GLY A 117 19.87 3.03 -21.64
N THR A 118 20.64 2.04 -21.21
CA THR A 118 20.11 0.75 -20.74
C THR A 118 19.41 0.90 -19.40
N LYS A 119 18.22 0.30 -19.24
CA LYS A 119 17.45 0.32 -17.98
C LYS A 119 17.85 -0.85 -17.08
N LYS A 120 18.49 -0.55 -15.95
CA LYS A 120 18.84 -1.53 -14.92
C LYS A 120 17.85 -1.49 -13.76
N ARG A 121 17.11 -2.60 -13.57
CA ARG A 121 16.21 -2.78 -12.42
C ARG A 121 16.98 -3.36 -11.23
N ILE A 122 16.93 -2.67 -10.09
CA ILE A 122 17.49 -3.12 -8.82
C ILE A 122 16.35 -3.49 -7.89
N ARG A 123 16.46 -4.67 -7.28
CA ARG A 123 15.45 -5.25 -6.39
C ARG A 123 15.87 -5.13 -4.93
N TYR A 124 14.91 -4.79 -4.07
CA TYR A 124 15.11 -4.67 -2.63
C TYR A 124 13.95 -5.29 -1.86
N TYR A 125 14.24 -5.71 -0.64
CA TYR A 125 13.27 -5.84 0.43
C TYR A 125 13.31 -4.57 1.26
N SER A 126 12.17 -3.94 1.55
CA SER A 126 12.08 -2.75 2.40
C SER A 126 10.98 -2.88 3.44
N CYS A 127 11.15 -2.25 4.60
CA CYS A 127 10.19 -2.26 5.70
C CYS A 127 8.79 -1.81 5.26
N SER A 128 7.79 -2.68 5.45
CA SER A 128 6.39 -2.38 5.10
C SER A 128 5.79 -1.25 5.93
N ASN A 129 6.15 -1.14 7.21
CA ASN A 129 5.67 -0.06 8.08
C ASN A 129 6.20 1.30 7.62
N PHE A 130 7.46 1.41 7.21
CA PHE A 130 8.00 2.64 6.63
C PHE A 130 7.26 3.00 5.35
N ARG A 131 7.09 2.04 4.43
CA ARG A 131 6.41 2.29 3.15
C ARG A 131 4.95 2.70 3.33
N ASN A 132 4.26 2.16 4.34
CA ASN A 132 2.83 2.40 4.53
C ASN A 132 2.51 3.56 5.50
N LYS A 133 3.39 3.84 6.47
CA LYS A 133 3.13 4.82 7.56
C LYS A 133 4.22 5.91 7.64
N GLY A 134 5.24 5.85 6.80
CA GLY A 134 6.29 6.87 6.67
C GLY A 134 7.43 6.77 7.68
N SER A 135 8.40 7.69 7.54
CA SER A 135 9.65 7.73 8.31
C SER A 135 9.49 7.92 9.81
N LYS A 136 8.34 8.47 10.26
CA LYS A 136 8.04 8.60 11.68
C LYS A 136 7.90 7.24 12.38
N VAL A 137 7.44 6.21 11.66
CA VAL A 137 7.17 4.88 12.24
C VAL A 137 8.37 3.95 12.14
N CYS A 138 9.09 3.98 11.01
CA CYS A 138 10.31 3.20 10.81
C CYS A 138 11.13 3.82 9.67
N SER A 139 12.31 3.28 9.38
CA SER A 139 13.14 3.59 8.20
C SER A 139 12.96 2.53 7.11
N ALA A 140 13.46 2.81 5.90
CA ALA A 140 13.37 1.88 4.78
C ALA A 140 14.00 0.52 5.10
N ASN A 141 15.16 0.53 5.79
CA ASN A 141 15.95 -0.66 6.15
C ASN A 141 16.08 -1.61 4.96
N SER A 142 16.37 -1.03 3.79
CA SER A 142 16.33 -1.77 2.54
C SER A 142 17.54 -2.69 2.41
N VAL A 143 17.32 -3.93 2.02
CA VAL A 143 18.37 -4.90 1.70
C VAL A 143 18.22 -5.33 0.25
N ARG A 144 19.33 -5.42 -0.47
CA ARG A 144 19.37 -5.90 -1.85
C ARG A 144 18.82 -7.32 -1.92
N ALA A 145 17.81 -7.53 -2.77
CA ALA A 145 17.10 -8.79 -2.84
C ALA A 145 18.00 -9.92 -3.34
N ASP A 146 18.85 -9.65 -4.32
CA ASP A 146 19.81 -10.60 -4.87
C ASP A 146 20.83 -11.10 -3.85
N VAL A 147 21.34 -10.20 -3.00
CA VAL A 147 22.30 -10.56 -1.93
C VAL A 147 21.62 -11.42 -0.87
N LEU A 148 20.44 -11.01 -0.42
CA LEU A 148 19.72 -11.73 0.63
C LEU A 148 19.19 -13.08 0.15
N GLU A 149 18.63 -13.14 -1.07
CA GLU A 149 18.14 -14.38 -1.66
C GLU A 149 19.28 -15.37 -1.85
N LYS A 150 20.45 -14.94 -2.35
CA LYS A 150 21.62 -15.80 -2.47
C LYS A 150 22.03 -16.36 -1.11
N TYR A 151 22.19 -15.51 -0.09
CA TYR A 151 22.57 -15.94 1.25
C TYR A 151 21.61 -16.99 1.83
N VAL A 152 20.29 -16.74 1.71
CA VAL A 152 19.29 -17.69 2.20
C VAL A 152 19.34 -19.01 1.43
N MET A 153 19.52 -18.97 0.12
CA MET A 153 19.64 -20.19 -0.69
C MET A 153 20.90 -21.00 -0.34
N ASP A 154 22.04 -20.32 -0.16
CA ASP A 154 23.29 -20.97 0.22
C ASP A 154 23.14 -21.70 1.57
N GLN A 155 22.48 -21.06 2.55
CA GLN A 155 22.18 -21.68 3.85
C GLN A 155 21.20 -22.86 3.75
N ILE A 156 20.18 -22.77 2.88
CA ILE A 156 19.25 -23.90 2.66
C ILE A 156 20.00 -25.09 2.06
N LEU A 157 20.88 -24.85 1.09
CA LEU A 157 21.67 -25.91 0.44
C LEU A 157 22.66 -26.58 1.39
N GLU A 158 23.19 -25.84 2.37
CA GLU A 158 24.07 -26.38 3.41
C GLU A 158 23.32 -27.34 4.35
N ILE A 159 22.06 -27.03 4.70
CA ILE A 159 21.23 -27.86 5.58
C ILE A 159 20.72 -29.14 4.89
N ILE A 160 20.55 -29.11 3.56
CA ILE A 160 20.05 -30.25 2.79
C ILE A 160 21.14 -31.32 2.55
N LYS A 161 22.42 -30.94 2.63
CA LYS A 161 23.54 -31.88 2.56
C LYS A 161 23.63 -32.75 3.81
#